data_AF-A0A9Q9F8N3-F1
#
_entry.id   AF-A0A9Q9F8N3-F1
#
_cell.length_a   1.000
_cell.length_b   1.000
_cell.length_c   1.000
_cell.angle_alpha   90.00
_cell.angle_beta   90.00
_cell.angle_gamma   90.00
#
_symmetry.space_group_name_H-M   'P 1'
#
loop_
_entity.id
_entity.type
_entity.pdbx_description
1 polymer ?
#
loop_
_entity_poly.entity_id
_entity_poly.type
_entity_poly.pdbx_seq_one_letter_code
_entity_poly.pdbx_strand_id
1 'polypeptide(L)'
;MLPESVNSLYKSLKAVILQFKSPAFGSYFLKKARDEYDSINAKFCEKKDEKAIEKYLKEQGELLEILKRQTTIYNMFYDDSSAI
;
A
#
# COMPACT_ATOMS: atom_id res chain seq x y z
N MET A 1 10.09 -14.56 -10.48
CA MET A 1 9.68 -14.23 -9.10
C MET A 1 10.13 -12.81 -8.80
N LEU A 2 9.22 -11.97 -8.28
CA LEU A 2 9.55 -10.62 -7.85
C LEU A 2 10.58 -10.64 -6.71
N PRO A 3 11.41 -9.59 -6.58
CA PRO A 3 12.33 -9.44 -5.46
C PRO A 3 11.60 -9.49 -4.11
N GLU A 4 12.26 -10.06 -3.11
CA GLU A 4 11.68 -10.20 -1.76
C GLU A 4 11.32 -8.83 -1.14
N SER A 5 12.10 -7.80 -1.42
CA SER A 5 11.82 -6.42 -0.99
C SER A 5 10.45 -5.92 -1.46
N VAL A 6 10.05 -6.23 -2.70
CA VAL A 6 8.74 -5.85 -3.26
C VAL A 6 7.61 -6.58 -2.52
N ASN A 7 7.79 -7.88 -2.28
CA ASN A 7 6.81 -8.71 -1.57
C ASN A 7 6.63 -8.25 -0.12
N SER A 8 7.73 -7.97 0.56
CA SER A 8 7.74 -7.51 1.95
C SER A 8 7.11 -6.12 2.10
N LEU A 9 7.39 -5.21 1.16
CA LEU A 9 6.76 -3.89 1.15
C LEU A 9 5.25 -3.98 0.91
N TYR A 10 4.80 -4.79 -0.06
CA TYR A 10 3.38 -4.99 -0.32
C TYR A 10 2.63 -5.57 0.90
N LYS A 11 3.22 -6.57 1.57
CA LYS A 11 2.66 -7.13 2.82
C LYS A 11 2.56 -6.08 3.91
N SER A 12 3.59 -5.25 4.07
CA SER A 12 3.62 -4.18 5.07
C SER A 12 2.56 -3.11 4.80
N LEU A 13 2.37 -2.72 3.53
CA LEU A 13 1.30 -1.84 3.10
C LEU A 13 -0.08 -2.41 3.44
N LYS A 14 -0.35 -3.67 3.07
CA LYS A 14 -1.63 -4.31 3.44
C LYS A 14 -1.86 -4.32 4.95
N ALA A 15 -0.84 -4.64 5.74
CA ALA A 15 -0.96 -4.70 7.18
C ALA A 15 -1.30 -3.33 7.81
N VAL A 16 -0.75 -2.23 7.29
CA VAL A 16 -1.10 -0.87 7.73
C VAL A 16 -2.48 -0.47 7.22
N ILE A 17 -2.81 -0.75 5.96
CA ILE A 17 -4.11 -0.37 5.38
C ILE A 17 -5.28 -1.05 6.13
N LEU A 18 -5.10 -2.30 6.57
CA LEU A 18 -6.12 -3.03 7.33
C LEU A 18 -6.35 -2.48 8.74
N GLN A 19 -5.51 -1.57 9.23
CA GLN A 19 -5.70 -0.92 10.53
C GLN A 19 -6.60 0.32 10.46
N PHE A 20 -6.92 0.83 9.27
CA PHE A 20 -7.84 1.96 9.15
C PHE A 20 -9.26 1.53 9.53
N LYS A 21 -9.89 2.27 10.45
CA LYS A 21 -11.29 2.05 10.83
C LYS A 21 -12.27 2.38 9.70
N SER A 22 -11.93 3.34 8.83
CA SER A 22 -12.76 3.75 7.70
C SER A 22 -12.78 2.67 6.59
N PRO A 23 -13.93 2.03 6.31
CA PRO A 23 -14.01 0.97 5.29
C PRO A 23 -13.75 1.49 3.88
N ALA A 24 -14.18 2.71 3.58
CA ALA A 24 -13.97 3.35 2.28
C ALA A 24 -12.49 3.63 2.02
N PHE A 25 -11.79 4.16 3.03
CA PHE A 25 -10.36 4.43 2.95
C PHE A 25 -9.56 3.12 2.82
N GLY A 26 -9.84 2.14 3.70
CA GLY A 26 -9.19 0.84 3.67
C GLY A 26 -9.35 0.13 2.32
N SER A 27 -10.58 0.09 1.79
CA SER A 27 -10.88 -0.56 0.51
C SER A 27 -10.17 0.11 -0.67
N TYR A 28 -10.15 1.45 -0.69
CA TYR A 28 -9.46 2.20 -1.74
C TYR A 28 -7.96 1.90 -1.78
N PHE A 29 -7.28 1.99 -0.64
CA PHE A 29 -5.83 1.75 -0.60
C PHE A 29 -5.48 0.28 -0.80
N LEU A 30 -6.31 -0.67 -0.36
CA LEU A 30 -6.12 -2.09 -0.66
C LEU A 30 -6.16 -2.37 -2.16
N LYS A 31 -7.16 -1.80 -2.85
CA LYS A 31 -7.27 -1.93 -4.31
C LYS A 31 -6.06 -1.30 -5.00
N LYS A 32 -5.71 -0.07 -4.63
CA LYS A 32 -4.55 0.63 -5.20
C LYS A 32 -3.25 -0.15 -5.01
N ALA A 33 -2.99 -0.65 -3.80
CA ALA A 33 -1.78 -1.43 -3.51
C ALA A 33 -1.72 -2.72 -4.34
N ARG A 34 -2.86 -3.38 -4.55
CA ARG A 34 -2.95 -4.57 -5.41
C ARG A 34 -2.67 -4.23 -6.88
N ASP A 35 -3.32 -3.20 -7.41
CA ASP A 35 -3.17 -2.80 -8.81
C ASP A 35 -1.71 -2.42 -9.14
N GLU A 36 -1.04 -1.70 -8.24
CA GLU A 36 0.39 -1.35 -8.37
C GLU A 36 1.31 -2.58 -8.28
N TYR A 37 1.01 -3.51 -7.37
CA TYR A 37 1.77 -4.76 -7.24
C TYR A 37 1.62 -5.66 -8.49
N ASP A 38 0.41 -5.78 -9.03
CA ASP A 38 0.14 -6.55 -10.23
C ASP A 38 0.82 -5.90 -11.46
N SER A 39 0.80 -4.56 -11.54
CA SER A 39 1.49 -3.77 -12.57
C SER A 39 3.00 -4.00 -12.56
N ILE A 40 3.66 -3.97 -11.39
CA ILE A 40 5.10 -4.21 -11.31
C ILE A 40 5.45 -5.68 -11.58
N ASN A 41 4.62 -6.62 -11.14
CA ASN A 41 4.79 -8.04 -11.43
C ASN A 41 4.78 -8.30 -12.94
N ALA A 42 3.84 -7.70 -13.68
CA ALA A 42 3.77 -7.79 -15.13
C ALA A 42 5.02 -7.22 -15.81
N LYS A 43 5.44 -6.00 -15.45
CA LYS A 43 6.66 -5.36 -16.00
C LYS A 43 7.93 -6.17 -15.72
N PHE A 44 8.03 -6.75 -14.54
CA PHE A 44 9.17 -7.59 -14.17
C PHE A 44 9.19 -8.90 -14.96
N CYS A 45 8.04 -9.55 -15.13
CA CYS A 45 7.90 -10.77 -15.92
C CYS A 45 8.24 -10.56 -17.41
N GLU A 46 7.88 -9.41 -17.98
CA GLU A 46 8.13 -9.12 -19.39
C GLU A 46 9.58 -8.73 -19.69
N LYS A 47 10.17 -7.85 -18.87
CA LYS A 47 11.45 -7.19 -19.21
C LYS A 47 12.50 -7.16 -18.10
N LYS A 48 12.19 -7.66 -16.90
CA LYS A 48 13.03 -7.49 -15.70
C LYS A 48 13.49 -6.04 -15.51
N ASP A 49 12.55 -5.11 -15.64
CA ASP A 49 12.85 -3.68 -15.55
C ASP A 49 13.20 -3.28 -14.11
N GLU A 50 14.50 -3.25 -13.80
CA GLU A 50 15.02 -2.91 -12.47
C GLU A 50 14.70 -1.47 -12.07
N LYS A 51 14.65 -0.52 -13.01
CA LYS A 51 14.28 0.87 -12.72
C LYS A 51 12.82 0.98 -12.29
N ALA A 52 11.95 0.18 -12.88
CA ALA A 52 10.55 0.11 -12.46
C ALA A 52 10.43 -0.44 -11.02
N ILE A 53 11.27 -1.41 -10.64
CA ILE A 53 11.31 -1.97 -9.28
C ILE A 53 11.79 -0.92 -8.28
N GLU A 54 12.88 -0.22 -8.57
CA GLU A 54 13.40 0.83 -7.70
C GLU A 54 12.37 1.95 -7.50
N LYS A 55 11.72 2.37 -8.59
CA LYS A 55 10.64 3.37 -8.54
C LYS A 55 9.47 2.89 -7.68
N TYR A 56 9.02 1.65 -7.88
CA TYR A 56 7.96 1.06 -7.06
C TYR A 56 8.34 1.06 -5.58
N LEU A 57 9.54 0.57 -5.23
CA LEU A 57 10.00 0.49 -3.85
C LEU A 57 10.05 1.87 -3.18
N LYS A 58 10.48 2.89 -3.93
CA LYS A 58 10.51 4.28 -3.44
C LYS A 58 9.10 4.81 -3.20
N GLU A 59 8.25 4.82 -4.22
CA GLU A 59 6.92 5.43 -4.14
C GLU A 59 6.01 4.72 -3.14
N GLN A 60 6.06 3.39 -3.11
CA GLN A 60 5.27 2.59 -2.16
C GLN A 60 5.84 2.65 -0.74
N GLY A 61 7.16 2.82 -0.60
CA GLY A 61 7.81 3.07 0.69
C GLY A 61 7.39 4.41 1.29
N GLU A 62 7.37 5.47 0.50
CA GLU A 62 6.87 6.79 0.90
C GLU A 62 5.38 6.73 1.28
N LEU A 63 4.56 6.02 0.49
CA LEU A 63 3.15 5.81 0.80
C LEU A 63 2.96 5.07 2.14
N LEU A 64 3.76 4.03 2.41
CA LEU A 64 3.69 3.28 3.66
C LEU A 64 3.91 4.20 4.87
N GLU A 65 4.92 5.07 4.81
CA GLU A 65 5.22 6.01 5.89
C GLU A 65 4.10 7.03 6.10
N ILE A 66 3.49 7.52 5.01
CA ILE A 66 2.31 8.39 5.08
C ILE A 66 1.14 7.65 5.72
N LEU A 67 0.85 6.42 5.28
CA LEU A 67 -0.27 5.63 5.79
C LEU A 67 -0.12 5.27 7.27
N LYS A 68 1.10 4.97 7.75
CA LYS A 68 1.34 4.73 9.19
C LYS A 68 0.95 5.95 10.03
N ARG A 69 1.36 7.15 9.60
CA ARG A 69 1.01 8.41 10.29
C ARG A 69 -0.49 8.68 10.23
N GLN A 70 -1.08 8.47 9.05
CA GLN A 70 -2.51 8.68 8.84
C GLN A 70 -3.36 7.68 9.61
N THR A 71 -2.92 6.42 9.80
CA THR A 71 -3.66 5.44 10.59
C THR A 71 -3.86 5.95 12.02
N THR A 72 -2.79 6.46 12.63
CA THR A 72 -2.82 7.05 13.98
C THR A 72 -3.75 8.26 14.05
N ILE A 73 -3.62 9.21 13.12
CA ILE A 73 -4.44 10.43 13.08
C ILE A 73 -5.91 10.09 12.80
N TYR A 74 -6.17 9.38 11.71
CA TYR A 74 -7.52 9.09 11.23
C TYR A 74 -8.29 8.25 12.25
N ASN A 75 -7.66 7.24 12.88
CA ASN A 75 -8.34 6.43 13.89
C ASN A 75 -8.62 7.18 15.22
N MET A 76 -7.88 8.26 15.51
CA MET A 76 -8.19 9.15 16.65
C MET A 76 -9.43 10.00 16.39
N PHE A 77 -9.68 10.40 15.15
CA PHE A 77 -10.83 11.24 14.77
C PHE A 77 -12.01 10.43 14.21
N TYR A 78 -11.79 9.18 13.85
CA TYR A 78 -12.81 8.23 13.41
C TYR A 78 -13.30 7.44 14.62
N ASP A 79 -14.25 8.04 15.33
CA ASP A 79 -15.03 7.39 16.38
C ASP A 79 -16.36 6.88 15.78
N ASP A 80 -16.86 5.74 16.26
CA ASP A 80 -18.08 5.04 15.78
C ASP A 80 -19.35 5.93 15.78
N SER A 81 -19.26 7.13 16.35
CA SER A 81 -20.23 8.23 16.26
C SER A 81 -20.34 8.86 14.87
N SER A 82 -19.39 8.61 13.97
CA SER A 82 -19.36 9.15 12.61
C SER A 82 -20.08 8.22 11.62
N ALA A 83 -21.29 7.82 11.97
CA ALA A 83 -22.24 7.28 11.01
C ALA A 83 -22.68 8.45 10.10
N ILE A 84 -22.02 8.57 8.95
CA ILE A 84 -22.62 9.22 7.78
C ILE A 84 -23.58 8.20 7.16
#